data_AF-A0A965MS53-F1
#
_entry.id   AF-A0A965MS53-F1
#
_cell.length_a   1.000
_cell.length_b   1.000
_cell.length_c   1.000
_cell.angle_alpha   90.00
_cell.angle_beta   90.00
_cell.angle_gamma   90.00
#
_symmetry.space_group_name_H-M   'P 1'
#
loop_
_entity.id
_entity.type
_entity.pdbx_description
1 polymer ?
#
loop_
_entity_poly.entity_id
_entity_poly.type
_entity_poly.pdbx_seq_one_letter_code
_entity_poly.pdbx_strand_id
1 'polypeptide(L)' 'PRLILAGGLTPENVAAGIRAAKPWGVDVSSGVESSPGRKDPVKLRKFIATVRENEPAEYEGSANAPYDWMDD' A
#
# COMPACT_ATOMS: atom_id res chain seq x y z
N PRO A 1 3.99 14.01 5.45
CA PRO A 1 4.43 13.95 4.03
C PRO A 1 3.91 12.66 3.40
N ARG A 2 3.59 12.64 2.10
CA ARG A 2 3.15 11.41 1.41
C ARG A 2 4.36 10.62 0.92
N LEU A 3 4.48 9.37 1.36
CA LEU A 3 5.58 8.44 1.02
C LEU A 3 5.09 7.40 -0.01
N ILE A 4 5.87 7.17 -1.06
CA ILE A 4 5.68 6.03 -1.96
C ILE A 4 6.78 5.01 -1.69
N LEU A 5 6.41 3.76 -1.38
CA LEU A 5 7.35 2.65 -1.21
C LEU A 5 7.56 1.95 -2.55
N ALA A 6 8.79 1.82 -3.00
CA ALA A 6 9.18 1.17 -4.25
C ALA A 6 10.47 0.36 -4.08
N GLY A 7 10.87 -0.35 -5.13
CA GLY A 7 12.14 -1.08 -5.20
C GLY A 7 12.01 -2.54 -4.73
N GLY A 8 12.00 -3.47 -5.69
CA GLY A 8 12.01 -4.91 -5.40
C GLY A 8 10.75 -5.46 -4.72
N LEU A 9 9.64 -4.71 -4.73
CA LEU A 9 8.37 -5.20 -4.18
C LEU A 9 7.84 -6.37 -5.01
N THR A 10 7.37 -7.41 -4.32
CA THR A 10 6.73 -8.60 -4.90
C THR A 10 5.44 -8.91 -4.13
N PRO A 11 4.55 -9.78 -4.65
CA PRO A 11 3.35 -10.19 -3.92
C PRO A 11 3.66 -10.82 -2.55
N GLU A 12 4.86 -11.36 -2.35
CA GLU A 12 5.30 -12.04 -1.12
C GLU A 12 5.84 -11.08 -0.05
N ASN A 13 6.38 -9.92 -0.45
CA ASN A 13 7.03 -9.00 0.49
C ASN A 13 6.26 -7.68 0.72
N VAL A 14 5.32 -7.32 -0.17
CA VAL A 14 4.65 -6.01 -0.12
C VAL A 14 3.89 -5.79 1.19
N ALA A 15 3.28 -6.84 1.75
CA ALA A 15 2.57 -6.76 3.03
C ALA A 15 3.51 -6.36 4.19
N ALA A 16 4.72 -6.92 4.22
CA ALA A 16 5.72 -6.56 5.23
C ALA A 16 6.21 -5.11 5.04
N GLY A 17 6.43 -4.69 3.79
CA GLY A 17 6.78 -3.32 3.43
C GLY A 17 5.72 -2.30 3.87
N ILE A 18 4.44 -2.58 3.60
CA ILE A 18 3.32 -1.73 4.02
C ILE A 18 3.28 -1.61 5.54
N ARG A 19 3.36 -2.72 6.28
CA ARG A 19 3.32 -2.69 7.76
C ARG A 19 4.48 -1.92 8.37
N ALA A 20 5.68 -2.04 7.80
CA ALA A 20 6.87 -1.39 8.32
C ALA A 20 6.91 0.12 8.00
N ALA A 21 6.58 0.51 6.77
CA ALA A 21 6.76 1.87 6.30
C ALA A 21 5.49 2.74 6.37
N LYS A 22 4.31 2.13 6.50
CA LYS A 22 2.99 2.79 6.42
C LYS A 22 2.92 3.83 5.28
N PRO A 23 3.26 3.43 4.04
CA PRO A 23 3.37 4.40 2.95
C PRO A 23 1.99 4.89 2.52
N TRP A 24 1.96 6.07 1.89
CA TRP A 24 0.76 6.57 1.22
C TRP A 24 0.41 5.72 -0.02
N GLY A 25 1.42 5.15 -0.68
CA GLY A 25 1.23 4.24 -1.81
C GLY A 25 2.42 3.33 -2.05
N VAL A 26 2.24 2.32 -2.89
CA VAL A 26 3.30 1.40 -3.33
C VAL A 26 3.46 1.45 -4.85
N ASP A 27 4.68 1.34 -5.33
CA ASP A 27 4.99 1.24 -6.77
C ASP A 27 5.74 -0.06 -7.08
N VAL A 28 5.28 -0.79 -8.10
CA VAL A 28 5.82 -2.09 -8.48
C VAL A 28 6.02 -2.18 -9.99
N SER A 29 7.21 -2.64 -10.40
CA SER A 29 7.52 -2.94 -11.79
C SER A 29 7.94 -4.39 -12.00
N SER A 30 9.20 -4.74 -11.69
CA SER A 30 9.76 -6.06 -12.01
C SER A 30 9.19 -7.22 -11.18
N GLY A 31 8.77 -6.98 -9.93
CA GLY A 31 8.25 -8.03 -9.05
C GLY A 31 6.91 -8.63 -9.48
N VAL A 32 6.24 -8.05 -10.48
CA VAL A 32 5.03 -8.58 -11.10
C VAL A 32 5.23 -8.99 -12.57
N GLU A 33 6.47 -9.16 -13.01
CA GLU A 33 6.80 -9.62 -14.37
C GLU A 33 6.99 -11.14 -14.46
N SER A 34 6.66 -11.73 -15.61
CA SER A 34 7.05 -13.10 -15.99
C SER A 34 8.45 -13.13 -16.60
N SER A 35 8.83 -12.04 -17.27
CA SER A 35 10.11 -11.78 -17.91
C SER A 35 10.28 -10.26 -18.08
N PRO A 36 11.50 -9.72 -18.25
CA PRO A 36 11.71 -8.28 -18.33
C PRO A 36 10.74 -7.58 -19.30
N GLY A 37 9.97 -6.60 -18.80
CA GLY A 37 9.00 -5.83 -19.57
C GLY A 37 7.66 -6.54 -19.86
N ARG A 38 7.47 -7.79 -19.46
CA ARG A 38 6.22 -8.56 -19.63
C ARG A 38 5.56 -8.84 -18.30
N LYS A 39 4.45 -8.14 -18.02
CA LYS A 39 3.66 -8.32 -16.79
C LYS A 39 2.99 -9.70 -16.75
N ASP A 40 2.97 -10.30 -15.57
CA ASP A 40 2.27 -11.54 -15.29
C ASP A 40 0.90 -11.20 -14.63
N PRO A 41 -0.23 -11.50 -15.29
CA PRO A 41 -1.56 -11.20 -14.75
C PRO A 41 -1.85 -11.88 -13.40
N VAL A 42 -1.27 -13.05 -13.14
CA VAL A 42 -1.45 -13.77 -11.86
C VAL A 42 -0.70 -13.04 -10.76
N LYS A 43 0.55 -12.64 -11.00
CA LYS A 43 1.34 -11.87 -10.01
C LYS A 43 0.71 -10.51 -9.75
N LEU A 44 0.21 -9.82 -10.79
CA LEU A 44 -0.49 -8.54 -10.64
C LEU A 44 -1.72 -8.68 -9.74
N ARG A 45 -2.59 -9.67 -10.01
CA ARG A 45 -3.78 -9.91 -9.17
C ARG A 45 -3.40 -10.20 -7.73
N LYS A 46 -2.41 -11.07 -7.52
CA LYS A 46 -1.92 -11.40 -6.17
C LYS A 46 -1.36 -10.16 -5.48
N PHE A 47 -0.54 -9.36 -6.16
CA PHE A 47 0.02 -8.12 -5.62
C PHE A 47 -1.07 -7.15 -5.16
N ILE A 48 -2.05 -6.86 -6.03
CA ILE A 48 -3.13 -5.92 -5.72
C ILE A 48 -3.99 -6.43 -4.57
N ALA A 49 -4.31 -7.73 -4.54
CA ALA A 49 -5.06 -8.34 -3.44
C ALA A 49 -4.29 -8.18 -2.10
N THR A 50 -3.01 -8.55 -2.07
CA THR A 50 -2.16 -8.41 -0.88
C THR A 50 -2.07 -6.96 -0.41
N VAL A 51 -1.95 -5.99 -1.33
CA VAL A 51 -1.94 -4.56 -0.99
C VAL A 51 -3.24 -4.15 -0.31
N ARG A 52 -4.40 -4.48 -0.92
CA ARG A 52 -5.72 -4.12 -0.39
C ARG A 52 -6.02 -4.75 0.96
N GLU A 53 -5.65 -6.01 1.15
CA GLU A 53 -5.80 -6.69 2.45
C GLU A 53 -4.95 -6.06 3.57
N ASN A 54 -3.91 -5.31 3.20
CA ASN A 54 -3.01 -4.63 4.14
C ASN A 54 -3.13 -3.11 4.05
N GLU A 55 -4.13 -2.58 3.35
CA GLU A 55 -4.41 -1.14 3.40
C GLU A 55 -4.68 -0.78 4.88
N PRO A 56 -4.02 0.27 5.41
CA PRO A 56 -4.34 0.73 6.74
C PRO A 56 -5.83 1.05 6.79
N ALA A 57 -6.50 0.70 7.89
CA ALA A 57 -7.88 1.11 8.12
C ALA A 57 -8.01 2.60 7.79
N GLU A 58 -9.10 2.98 7.11
CA GLU A 58 -9.37 4.38 6.81
C GLU A 58 -9.11 5.21 8.06
N TYR A 59 -8.35 6.29 7.91
CA TYR A 59 -8.24 7.26 8.97
C TYR A 59 -9.61 7.92 9.10
N GLU A 60 -10.46 7.36 9.96
CA GLU A 60 -11.56 8.07 10.57
C GLU A 60 -10.93 9.20 11.39
N GLY A 61 -10.58 10.31 10.73
CA GLY A 61 -10.35 11.56 11.45
C GLY A 61 -11.59 11.89 12.28
N SER A 62 -11.54 12.97 13.07
CA SER A 62 -12.65 13.44 13.92
C SER A 62 -14.01 13.65 13.21
N ALA A 63 -14.19 13.28 11.94
CA ALA A 63 -15.45 13.25 11.23
C ALA A 63 -16.61 12.53 11.96
N ASN A 64 -16.33 11.62 12.92
CA ASN A 64 -17.35 10.96 13.75
C ASN A 64 -17.43 11.50 15.20
N ALA A 65 -16.74 12.59 15.53
CA ALA A 65 -16.89 13.33 16.79
C ALA A 65 -17.10 14.82 16.50
N PRO A 66 -17.94 15.55 17.26
CA PRO A 66 -18.04 17.00 17.10
C PRO A 66 -16.64 17.62 17.25
N TYR A 67 -16.29 18.56 16.37
CA TYR A 67 -15.06 19.35 16.51
C TYR A 67 -15.03 19.97 17.92
N ASP A 68 -14.05 19.58 18.74
CA ASP A 68 -13.87 20.15 20.07
C ASP A 68 -13.09 21.47 19.94
N TRP A 69 -13.79 22.57 20.21
CA TRP A 69 -13.30 23.94 20.08
C TRP A 69 -12.54 24.40 21.33
N MET A 70 -12.29 23.52 22.31
CA MET A 70 -11.52 23.81 23.52
C MET A 70 -10.03 23.44 23.42
N ASP A 71 -9.58 22.88 22.28
CA ASP A 71 -8.20 22.43 22.08
C ASP A 71 -7.26 23.50 21.46
N ASP A 72 -7.73 24.74 21.22
CA ASP A 72 -6.93 25.92 20.80
C ASP A 72 -6.91 27.03 21.87
#